data_AF-A0A851IFS3-F1
#
_entry.id   AF-A0A851IFS3-F1
#
_cell.length_a   1.000
_cell.length_b   1.000
_cell.length_c   1.000
_cell.angle_alpha   90.00
_cell.angle_beta   90.00
_cell.angle_gamma   90.00
#
_symmetry.space_group_name_H-M   'P 1'
#
loop_
_entity.id
_entity.type
_entity.pdbx_description
1 polymer ?
#
loop_
_entity_poly.entity_id
_entity_poly.type
_entity_poly.pdbx_seq_one_letter_code
_entity_poly.pdbx_strand_id
1 'polypeptide(L)'
;MEKELIWDIAESIAEQIRPDRGMTMRNLITNIGGEILDTSNIFELSDGSIEKLPNNNFRILLYNGNATLERENFTIAHELGHLFLHMGFGTERWENTPVGKIFNRNGNYDEIEMEANQFAAAFLMPKEEYRNILYKNVDNNNIIDTRIIAEHFEVSREAASNRGKWLGYLKW
;
A
#
# COMPACT_ATOMS: atom_id res chain seq x y z
N MET A 1 -11.78 -9.69 6.00
CA MET A 1 -12.59 -8.46 5.75
C MET A 1 -13.13 -8.48 4.32
N GLU A 2 -14.29 -7.87 4.03
CA GLU A 2 -14.76 -7.77 2.64
C GLU A 2 -13.83 -6.85 1.84
N LYS A 3 -13.50 -7.23 0.60
CA LYS A 3 -12.54 -6.50 -0.25
C LYS A 3 -12.97 -5.07 -0.55
N GLU A 4 -14.26 -4.86 -0.76
CA GLU A 4 -14.83 -3.53 -1.03
C GLU A 4 -14.59 -2.60 0.16
N LEU A 5 -14.77 -3.10 1.39
CA LEU A 5 -14.49 -2.33 2.61
C LEU A 5 -13.00 -1.98 2.73
N ILE A 6 -12.10 -2.91 2.40
CA ILE A 6 -10.65 -2.64 2.38
C ILE A 6 -10.32 -1.52 1.40
N TRP A 7 -10.92 -1.55 0.20
CA TRP A 7 -10.68 -0.53 -0.81
C TRP A 7 -11.22 0.83 -0.38
N ASP A 8 -12.43 0.88 0.18
CA ASP A 8 -13.02 2.13 0.68
C ASP A 8 -12.17 2.75 1.80
N ILE A 9 -11.64 1.93 2.72
CA ILE A 9 -10.71 2.37 3.77
C ILE A 9 -9.42 2.91 3.15
N ALA A 10 -8.81 2.16 2.22
CA ALA A 10 -7.55 2.54 1.59
C ALA A 10 -7.68 3.85 0.79
N GLU A 11 -8.76 4.02 0.04
CA GLU A 11 -9.04 5.23 -0.75
C GLU A 11 -9.34 6.43 0.16
N SER A 12 -10.14 6.23 1.22
CA SER A 12 -10.41 7.28 2.22
C SER A 12 -9.14 7.75 2.93
N ILE A 13 -8.22 6.84 3.25
CA ILE A 13 -6.92 7.19 3.84
C ILE A 13 -6.07 7.91 2.79
N ALA A 14 -5.98 7.41 1.56
CA ALA A 14 -5.21 8.04 0.49
C ALA A 14 -5.63 9.51 0.25
N GLU A 15 -6.93 9.79 0.25
CA GLU A 15 -7.47 11.16 0.13
C GLU A 15 -7.01 12.08 1.27
N GLN A 16 -6.91 11.54 2.50
CA GLN A 16 -6.52 12.32 3.68
C GLN A 16 -5.02 12.58 3.74
N ILE A 17 -4.20 11.57 3.46
CA ILE A 17 -2.75 11.63 3.72
C ILE A 17 -1.92 11.88 2.46
N ARG A 18 -2.45 11.56 1.27
CA ARG A 18 -1.76 11.70 -0.02
C ARG A 18 -2.58 12.54 -1.03
N PRO A 19 -2.96 13.79 -0.71
CA PRO A 19 -3.73 14.64 -1.62
C PRO A 19 -2.91 15.12 -2.83
N ASP A 20 -1.57 15.14 -2.72
CA ASP A 20 -0.64 15.46 -3.80
C ASP A 20 0.22 14.24 -4.15
N ARG A 21 0.13 13.79 -5.40
CA ARG A 21 0.90 12.66 -5.94
C ARG A 21 2.37 12.98 -6.23
N GLY A 22 2.74 14.26 -6.27
CA GLY A 22 4.14 14.68 -6.40
C GLY A 22 4.99 14.38 -5.15
N MET A 23 4.36 14.02 -4.04
CA MET A 23 5.04 13.61 -2.81
C MET A 23 5.48 12.15 -2.89
N THR A 24 6.75 11.89 -2.59
CA THR A 24 7.28 10.53 -2.48
C THR A 24 6.66 9.78 -1.30
N MET A 25 6.56 8.46 -1.38
CA MET A 25 6.05 7.63 -0.28
C MET A 25 6.87 7.81 1.00
N ARG A 26 8.19 8.03 0.90
CA ARG A 26 9.02 8.32 2.08
C ARG A 26 8.63 9.62 2.78
N ASN A 27 8.45 10.71 2.03
CA ASN A 27 8.03 11.99 2.58
C ASN A 27 6.63 11.90 3.19
N LEU A 28 5.73 11.15 2.55
CA LEU A 28 4.40 10.86 3.08
C LEU A 28 4.49 10.22 4.47
N ILE A 29 5.30 9.16 4.63
CA ILE A 29 5.48 8.48 5.92
C ILE A 29 5.97 9.44 6.99
N THR A 30 6.96 10.28 6.69
CA THR A 30 7.44 11.31 7.61
C THR A 30 6.35 12.29 8.04
N ASN A 31 5.49 12.71 7.12
CA ASN A 31 4.42 13.67 7.42
C ASN A 31 3.33 13.13 8.35
N ILE A 32 3.13 11.80 8.38
CA ILE A 32 2.11 11.17 9.24
C ILE A 32 2.69 10.61 10.55
N GLY A 33 3.90 11.04 10.94
CA GLY A 33 4.54 10.62 12.18
C GLY A 33 5.26 9.27 12.08
N GLY A 34 5.53 8.80 10.86
CA GLY A 34 6.33 7.62 10.61
C GLY A 34 7.79 7.93 10.31
N GLU A 35 8.66 6.94 10.45
CA GLU A 35 10.01 6.94 9.90
C GLU A 35 10.28 5.68 9.10
N ILE A 36 11.19 5.76 8.14
CA ILE A 36 11.63 4.62 7.34
C ILE A 36 13.08 4.33 7.67
N LEU A 37 13.37 3.07 7.99
CA LEU A 37 14.73 2.58 8.19
C LEU A 37 15.04 1.48 7.17
N ASP A 38 16.04 1.78 6.35
CA ASP A 38 16.57 0.89 5.32
C ASP A 38 17.47 -0.19 5.93
N THR A 39 17.19 -1.46 5.65
CA THR A 39 17.95 -2.62 6.15
C THR A 39 18.43 -3.53 5.03
N SER A 40 19.67 -4.02 5.15
CA SER A 40 20.23 -5.05 4.28
C SER A 40 20.15 -6.45 4.89
N ASN A 41 19.50 -6.59 6.06
CA ASN A 41 19.48 -7.83 6.81
C ASN A 41 18.48 -8.84 6.22
N ILE A 42 19.00 -9.81 5.47
CA ILE A 42 18.20 -10.85 4.80
C ILE A 42 17.46 -11.81 5.77
N PHE A 43 17.83 -11.79 7.06
CA PHE A 43 17.17 -12.61 8.09
C PHE A 43 15.85 -11.98 8.57
N GLU A 44 15.58 -10.72 8.22
CA GLU A 44 14.25 -10.11 8.29
C GLU A 44 13.51 -10.53 7.01
N LEU A 45 12.90 -11.71 7.04
CA LEU A 45 12.37 -12.46 5.89
C LEU A 45 11.14 -11.83 5.21
N SER A 46 10.86 -10.54 5.41
CA SER A 46 9.78 -9.80 4.74
C SER A 46 10.34 -8.55 4.07
N ASP A 47 9.77 -8.19 2.91
CA ASP A 47 10.19 -7.01 2.15
C ASP A 47 10.07 -5.70 2.96
N GLY A 48 9.28 -5.70 4.03
CA GLY A 48 9.29 -4.72 5.10
C GLY A 48 8.65 -5.23 6.39
N SER A 49 8.67 -4.41 7.43
CA SER A 49 7.88 -4.64 8.65
C SER A 49 7.55 -3.33 9.34
N ILE A 50 6.57 -3.36 10.25
CA ILE A 50 6.12 -2.19 10.98
C ILE A 50 6.24 -2.33 12.49
N GLU A 51 6.77 -1.28 13.13
CA GLU A 51 7.01 -1.18 14.57
C GLU A 51 6.32 0.06 15.15
N LYS A 52 5.66 -0.08 16.31
CA LYS A 52 5.16 1.07 17.07
C LYS A 52 6.29 1.76 17.83
N LEU A 53 6.41 3.07 17.66
CA LEU A 53 7.35 3.93 18.39
C LEU A 53 6.63 4.72 19.52
N PRO A 54 7.38 5.39 20.42
CA PRO A 54 6.82 6.35 21.37
C PRO A 54 6.03 7.49 20.69
N ASN A 55 5.24 8.25 21.46
CA ASN A 55 4.52 9.44 21.02
C ASN A 55 3.53 9.19 19.86
N ASN A 56 2.95 7.99 19.78
CA ASN A 56 2.07 7.56 18.69
C ASN A 56 2.71 7.53 17.29
N ASN A 57 4.04 7.52 17.21
CA ASN A 57 4.78 7.35 15.96
C ASN A 57 4.94 5.87 15.59
N PHE A 58 5.43 5.60 14.38
CA PHE A 58 5.73 4.26 13.90
C PHE A 58 7.00 4.25 13.04
N ARG A 59 7.58 3.06 12.86
CA ARG A 59 8.70 2.82 11.95
C ARG A 59 8.32 1.75 10.95
N ILE A 60 8.66 1.99 9.69
CA ILE A 60 8.68 0.97 8.65
C ILE A 60 10.15 0.58 8.42
N LEU A 61 10.47 -0.68 8.65
CA LEU A 61 11.73 -1.27 8.19
C LEU A 61 11.54 -1.69 6.74
N LEU A 62 12.40 -1.22 5.84
CA LEU A 62 12.35 -1.58 4.41
C LEU A 62 13.60 -2.34 4.01
N TYR A 63 13.41 -3.48 3.35
CA TYR A 63 14.52 -4.24 2.81
C TYR A 63 15.11 -3.56 1.56
N ASN A 64 16.41 -3.28 1.60
CA ASN A 64 17.14 -2.59 0.53
C ASN A 64 17.29 -3.38 -0.77
N GLY A 65 16.87 -4.66 -0.81
CA GLY A 65 16.79 -5.41 -2.06
C GLY A 65 15.63 -4.99 -2.96
N ASN A 66 14.73 -4.11 -2.49
CA ASN A 66 13.64 -3.52 -3.26
C ASN A 66 14.17 -2.38 -4.16
N ALA A 67 14.99 -2.72 -5.15
CA ALA A 67 15.79 -1.75 -5.90
C ALA A 67 15.00 -0.81 -6.84
N THR A 68 13.69 -1.00 -7.02
CA THR A 68 12.87 -0.17 -7.92
C THR A 68 11.84 0.65 -7.15
N LEU A 69 11.54 1.85 -7.65
CA LEU A 69 10.58 2.77 -7.05
C LEU A 69 9.20 2.11 -6.91
N GLU A 70 8.79 1.32 -7.90
CA GLU A 70 7.50 0.63 -7.90
C GLU A 70 7.39 -0.38 -6.77
N ARG A 71 8.49 -1.10 -6.49
CA ARG A 71 8.53 -2.08 -5.41
C ARG A 71 8.58 -1.38 -4.05
N GLU A 72 9.38 -0.33 -3.90
CA GLU A 72 9.38 0.48 -2.68
C GLU A 72 7.97 1.06 -2.39
N ASN A 73 7.34 1.70 -3.37
CA ASN A 73 6.01 2.28 -3.22
C ASN A 73 4.98 1.23 -2.80
N PHE A 74 5.01 0.06 -3.43
CA PHE A 74 4.09 -1.03 -3.10
C PHE A 74 4.36 -1.62 -1.71
N THR A 75 5.63 -1.85 -1.34
CA THR A 75 6.00 -2.34 -0.01
C THR A 75 5.58 -1.36 1.08
N ILE A 76 5.83 -0.05 0.92
CA ILE A 76 5.39 0.96 1.89
C ILE A 76 3.86 0.95 2.01
N ALA A 77 3.14 0.92 0.89
CA ALA A 77 1.68 0.88 0.92
C ALA A 77 1.14 -0.42 1.54
N HIS A 78 1.85 -1.54 1.37
CA HIS A 78 1.53 -2.82 2.02
C HIS A 78 1.68 -2.71 3.55
N GLU A 79 2.79 -2.15 4.04
CA GLU A 79 3.01 -1.94 5.48
C GLU A 79 2.02 -0.93 6.07
N LEU A 80 1.58 0.08 5.30
CA LEU A 80 0.45 0.93 5.69
C LEU A 80 -0.86 0.12 5.81
N GLY A 81 -1.07 -0.88 4.96
CA GLY A 81 -2.19 -1.81 5.11
C GLY A 81 -2.18 -2.51 6.46
N HIS A 82 -1.01 -3.03 6.88
CA HIS A 82 -0.86 -3.58 8.23
C HIS A 82 -1.09 -2.55 9.33
N LEU A 83 -0.56 -1.33 9.17
CA LEU A 83 -0.70 -0.24 10.13
C LEU A 83 -2.19 0.09 10.41
N PHE A 84 -2.94 0.35 9.35
CA PHE A 84 -4.31 0.83 9.45
C PHE A 84 -5.30 -0.30 9.72
N LEU A 85 -5.22 -1.40 8.99
CA LEU A 85 -6.20 -2.50 9.11
C LEU A 85 -5.94 -3.36 10.35
N HIS A 86 -4.67 -3.67 10.64
CA HIS A 86 -4.33 -4.71 11.61
C HIS A 86 -3.77 -4.17 12.93
N MET A 87 -3.11 -3.00 12.92
CA MET A 87 -2.67 -2.34 14.16
C MET A 87 -3.65 -1.25 14.62
N GLY A 88 -4.52 -0.76 13.73
CA GLY A 88 -5.55 0.21 14.05
C GLY A 88 -5.01 1.61 14.34
N PHE A 89 -4.01 2.07 13.57
CA PHE A 89 -3.42 3.40 13.73
C PHE A 89 -4.48 4.50 13.80
N GLY A 90 -4.32 5.42 14.76
CA GLY A 90 -5.30 6.48 15.04
C GLY A 90 -6.56 6.03 15.80
N THR A 91 -6.62 4.79 16.28
CA THR A 91 -7.72 4.26 17.12
C THR A 91 -7.25 3.88 18.52
N GLU A 92 -8.20 3.63 19.44
CA GLU A 92 -7.92 3.11 20.79
C GLU A 92 -7.07 1.82 20.77
N ARG A 93 -7.22 0.98 19.73
CA ARG A 93 -6.39 -0.22 19.55
C ARG A 93 -4.91 0.13 19.41
N TRP A 94 -4.60 1.17 18.63
CA TRP A 94 -3.23 1.63 18.47
C TRP A 94 -2.68 2.23 19.75
N GLU A 95 -3.48 3.04 20.45
CA GLU A 95 -3.07 3.67 21.71
C GLU A 95 -2.72 2.63 22.78
N ASN A 96 -3.48 1.52 22.84
CA ASN A 96 -3.24 0.42 23.76
C ASN A 96 -2.16 -0.58 23.28
N THR A 97 -1.65 -0.42 22.05
CA THR A 97 -0.55 -1.27 21.55
C THR A 97 0.75 -0.89 22.25
N PRO A 98 1.53 -1.84 22.80
CA PRO A 98 2.80 -1.53 23.44
C PRO A 98 3.83 -0.90 22.50
N VAL A 99 4.60 0.08 22.98
CA VAL A 99 5.77 0.60 22.27
C VAL A 99 6.79 -0.52 22.04
N GLY A 100 7.41 -0.54 20.86
CA GLY A 100 8.32 -1.60 20.41
C GLY A 100 7.60 -2.84 19.87
N LYS A 101 6.25 -2.83 19.81
CA LYS A 101 5.50 -3.91 19.18
C LYS A 101 5.73 -3.87 17.68
N ILE A 102 6.32 -4.95 17.17
CA ILE A 102 6.38 -5.26 15.74
C ILE A 102 5.12 -6.04 15.36
N PHE A 103 4.54 -5.71 14.20
CA PHE A 103 3.42 -6.47 13.65
C PHE A 103 3.87 -7.91 13.32
N ASN A 104 3.21 -8.89 13.93
CA ASN A 104 3.51 -10.31 13.73
C ASN A 104 2.37 -10.96 12.96
N ARG A 105 2.71 -11.63 11.85
CA ARG A 105 1.76 -12.23 10.89
C ARG A 105 1.25 -13.62 11.33
N ASN A 106 0.91 -13.81 12.61
CA ASN A 106 0.56 -15.13 13.16
C ASN A 106 -0.90 -15.53 12.90
N GLY A 107 -1.16 -16.83 12.73
CA GLY A 107 -2.49 -17.45 12.82
C GLY A 107 -3.33 -17.43 11.55
N ASN A 108 -3.24 -16.37 10.73
CA ASN A 108 -3.94 -16.17 9.44
C ASN A 108 -3.06 -15.43 8.41
N TYR A 109 -1.80 -15.87 8.25
CA TYR A 109 -0.81 -15.19 7.41
C TYR A 109 -1.35 -14.84 6.02
N ASP A 110 -1.90 -15.81 5.29
CA ASP A 110 -2.32 -15.61 3.90
C ASP A 110 -3.46 -14.60 3.74
N GLU A 111 -4.44 -14.59 4.65
CA GLU A 111 -5.54 -13.63 4.61
C GLU A 111 -5.03 -12.21 4.90
N ILE A 112 -4.23 -12.05 5.96
CA ILE A 112 -3.66 -10.77 6.39
C ILE A 112 -2.77 -10.15 5.30
N GLU A 113 -1.92 -10.95 4.65
CA GLU A 113 -1.08 -10.46 3.55
C GLU A 113 -1.92 -10.10 2.32
N MET A 114 -2.98 -10.87 2.03
CA MET A 114 -3.90 -10.55 0.95
C MET A 114 -4.66 -9.25 1.22
N GLU A 115 -5.11 -9.01 2.45
CA GLU A 115 -5.76 -7.76 2.85
C GLU A 115 -4.80 -6.56 2.69
N ALA A 116 -3.54 -6.70 3.12
CA ALA A 116 -2.52 -5.69 2.94
C ALA A 116 -2.18 -5.41 1.46
N ASN A 117 -2.14 -6.45 0.62
CA ASN A 117 -1.96 -6.30 -0.83
C ASN A 117 -3.15 -5.58 -1.50
N GLN A 118 -4.37 -5.89 -1.08
CA GLN A 118 -5.57 -5.21 -1.57
C GLN A 118 -5.60 -3.75 -1.14
N PHE A 119 -5.23 -3.47 0.11
CA PHE A 119 -5.05 -2.12 0.63
C PHE A 119 -4.02 -1.36 -0.20
N ALA A 120 -2.81 -1.92 -0.38
CA ALA A 120 -1.73 -1.28 -1.12
C ALA A 120 -2.14 -0.89 -2.54
N ALA A 121 -2.80 -1.81 -3.25
CA ALA A 121 -3.29 -1.55 -4.59
C ALA A 121 -4.36 -0.45 -4.63
N ALA A 122 -5.32 -0.44 -3.70
CA ALA A 122 -6.36 0.59 -3.64
C ALA A 122 -5.82 1.96 -3.20
N PHE A 123 -4.90 1.98 -2.23
CA PHE A 123 -4.23 3.18 -1.75
C PHE A 123 -3.40 3.86 -2.85
N LEU A 124 -2.64 3.07 -3.62
CA LEU A 124 -1.83 3.59 -4.72
C LEU A 124 -2.67 3.93 -5.95
N MET A 125 -3.68 3.11 -6.24
CA MET A 125 -4.56 3.23 -7.41
C MET A 125 -6.04 3.37 -7.01
N PRO A 126 -6.45 4.57 -6.54
CA PRO A 126 -7.85 4.87 -6.26
C PRO A 126 -8.73 4.62 -7.48
N LYS A 127 -9.94 4.11 -7.24
CA LYS A 127 -10.81 3.56 -8.28
C LYS A 127 -11.15 4.58 -9.37
N GLU A 128 -11.54 5.79 -8.96
CA GLU A 128 -11.96 6.83 -9.90
C GLU A 128 -10.80 7.31 -10.78
N GLU A 129 -9.61 7.47 -10.19
CA GLU A 129 -8.43 7.87 -10.95
C GLU A 129 -7.97 6.75 -11.90
N TYR A 130 -7.95 5.51 -11.43
CA TYR A 130 -7.64 4.34 -12.25
C TYR A 130 -8.57 4.27 -13.47
N ARG A 131 -9.88 4.43 -13.23
CA ARG A 131 -10.91 4.46 -14.27
C ARG A 131 -10.66 5.57 -15.29
N ASN A 132 -10.29 6.76 -14.83
CA ASN A 132 -10.02 7.91 -15.71
C ASN A 132 -8.81 7.67 -16.61
N ILE A 133 -7.71 7.15 -16.06
CA ILE A 133 -6.50 6.82 -16.84
C ILE A 133 -6.78 5.67 -17.81
N LEU A 134 -7.55 4.67 -17.39
CA LEU A 134 -7.94 3.56 -18.26
C LEU A 134 -8.75 4.06 -19.46
N TYR A 135 -9.83 4.82 -19.25
CA TYR A 135 -10.68 5.26 -20.36
C TYR A 135 -10.04 6.33 -21.24
N LYS A 136 -9.05 7.07 -20.73
CA LYS A 136 -8.26 8.00 -21.55
C LYS A 136 -7.32 7.29 -22.53
N ASN A 137 -6.89 6.05 -22.22
CA ASN A 137 -5.83 5.36 -22.96
C ASN A 137 -6.28 4.04 -23.61
N VAL A 138 -7.56 3.69 -23.51
CA VAL A 138 -8.13 2.55 -24.23
C VAL A 138 -8.23 2.86 -25.73
N ASP A 139 -7.88 1.91 -26.58
CA ASP A 139 -8.00 2.05 -28.03
C ASP A 139 -9.43 1.77 -28.55
N ASN A 140 -9.64 1.97 -29.85
CA ASN A 140 -10.94 1.73 -30.50
C ASN A 140 -11.40 0.27 -30.46
N ASN A 141 -10.52 -0.68 -30.12
CA ASN A 141 -10.82 -2.10 -29.99
C ASN A 141 -11.08 -2.52 -28.52
N ASN A 142 -11.17 -1.56 -27.59
CA ASN A 142 -11.27 -1.79 -26.15
C ASN A 142 -10.04 -2.51 -25.56
N ILE A 143 -8.86 -2.29 -26.15
CA ILE A 143 -7.59 -2.82 -25.66
C ILE A 143 -6.81 -1.69 -24.98
N ILE A 144 -6.19 -2.01 -23.85
CA ILE A 144 -5.31 -1.09 -23.14
C ILE A 144 -3.96 -1.73 -22.84
N ASP A 145 -2.90 -0.94 -22.98
CA ASP A 145 -1.59 -1.28 -22.47
C ASP A 145 -1.50 -0.89 -21.00
N THR A 146 -1.49 -1.90 -20.11
CA THR A 146 -1.40 -1.67 -18.66
C THR A 146 -0.10 -1.03 -18.21
N ARG A 147 0.93 -0.92 -19.07
CA ARG A 147 2.14 -0.14 -18.80
C ARG A 147 1.84 1.34 -18.57
N ILE A 148 0.90 1.91 -19.32
CA ILE A 148 0.51 3.32 -19.18
C ILE A 148 -0.08 3.59 -17.80
N ILE A 149 -0.90 2.67 -17.30
CA ILE A 149 -1.46 2.73 -15.95
C ILE A 149 -0.34 2.57 -14.92
N ALA A 150 0.51 1.57 -15.09
CA ALA A 150 1.63 1.30 -14.18
C ALA A 150 2.57 2.51 -14.02
N GLU A 151 2.93 3.16 -15.13
CA GLU A 151 3.75 4.36 -15.15
C GLU A 151 3.06 5.54 -14.45
N HIS A 152 1.76 5.75 -14.68
CA HIS A 152 1.00 6.82 -14.03
C HIS A 152 0.94 6.66 -12.49
N PHE A 153 0.86 5.43 -12.01
CA PHE A 153 0.74 5.14 -10.58
C PHE A 153 2.07 4.78 -9.90
N GLU A 154 3.18 4.73 -10.65
CA GLU A 154 4.48 4.28 -10.17
C GLU A 154 4.41 2.91 -9.48
N VAL A 155 3.74 1.95 -10.15
CA VAL A 155 3.57 0.56 -9.68
C VAL A 155 4.01 -0.42 -10.76
N SER A 156 4.15 -1.70 -10.40
CA SER A 156 4.44 -2.72 -11.40
C SER A 156 3.27 -2.90 -12.38
N ARG A 157 3.59 -3.31 -13.61
CA ARG A 157 2.57 -3.67 -14.61
C ARG A 157 1.59 -4.75 -14.12
N GLU A 158 2.09 -5.68 -13.31
CA GLU A 158 1.28 -6.72 -12.70
C GLU A 158 0.29 -6.15 -11.68
N ALA A 159 0.73 -5.27 -10.77
CA ALA A 159 -0.14 -4.61 -9.82
C ALA A 159 -1.24 -3.79 -10.52
N ALA A 160 -0.86 -3.02 -11.55
CA ALA A 160 -1.81 -2.26 -12.36
C ALA A 160 -2.84 -3.17 -13.05
N SER A 161 -2.41 -4.30 -13.62
CA SER A 161 -3.29 -5.29 -14.25
C SER A 161 -4.24 -5.92 -13.24
N ASN A 162 -3.72 -6.37 -12.09
CA ASN A 162 -4.51 -7.01 -11.04
C ASN A 162 -5.58 -6.06 -10.48
N ARG A 163 -5.25 -4.78 -10.25
CA ARG A 163 -6.23 -3.78 -9.82
C ARG A 163 -7.36 -3.62 -10.85
N GLY A 164 -7.05 -3.57 -12.14
CA GLY A 164 -8.06 -3.49 -13.20
C GLY A 164 -8.97 -4.73 -13.25
N LYS A 165 -8.43 -5.92 -12.99
CA LYS A 165 -9.20 -7.16 -12.87
C LYS A 165 -10.11 -7.15 -11.64
N TRP A 166 -9.60 -6.71 -10.51
CA TRP A 166 -10.38 -6.59 -9.26
C TRP A 166 -11.52 -5.59 -9.37
N LEU A 167 -11.30 -4.47 -10.07
CA LEU A 167 -12.33 -3.46 -10.33
C LEU A 167 -13.33 -3.86 -11.43
N GLY A 168 -13.10 -4.99 -12.12
CA GLY A 168 -13.97 -5.49 -13.19
C GLY A 168 -13.79 -4.79 -14.54
N TYR A 169 -12.72 -4.00 -14.72
CA TYR A 169 -12.40 -3.35 -15.99
C TYR A 169 -11.60 -4.26 -16.94
N LEU A 170 -10.81 -5.18 -16.38
CA LEU A 170 -9.97 -6.12 -17.14
C LEU A 170 -10.40 -7.57 -16.89
N LYS A 171 -10.15 -8.45 -17.87
CA LYS A 171 -10.39 -9.89 -17.72
C LYS A 171 -9.19 -10.58 -17.07
N TRP A 172 -9.45 -11.68 -16.37
CA TRP A 172 -8.42 -12.55 -15.77
C TRP A 172 -7.47 -13.14 -16.80
#